data_AF-A0A5B0W4B2-F1
#
_entry.id   AF-A0A5B0W4B2-F1
#
_cell.length_a   1.000
_cell.length_b   1.000
_cell.length_c   1.000
_cell.angle_alpha   90.00
_cell.angle_beta   90.00
_cell.angle_gamma   90.00
#
_symmetry.space_group_name_H-M   'P 1'
#
loop_
_entity.id
_entity.type
_entity.pdbx_description
1 polymer ?
#
loop_
_entity_poly.entity_id
_entity_poly.type
_entity_poly.pdbx_seq_one_letter_code
_entity_poly.pdbx_strand_id
1 'polypeptide(L)'
;MIDFMLFMIFSILETYAMFFLAFKIFKIDLYHKEMLFASFIMGFFSYTLRINYGIASLDTFSQYALMFCFMWMLFRIHPFYASILTGMAYQAYSVIQTIIMYLLDSVINMPLNTSEPITKNIMTMQILSALAAVLIGMYVGHKRIGFDFVPDKPDVRIKPTTSEKLLFALNLPTVIVVTLLTYFFESFFSFFIPIFYGVLLWGYLYFSHKKDRNNYESFNF
;
A
#
# COMPACT_ATOMS: atom_id res chain seq x y z
N MET A 1 -25.82 7.08 -9.03
CA MET A 1 -25.22 8.30 -8.40
C MET A 1 -24.78 8.03 -6.97
N ILE A 2 -25.63 7.47 -6.11
CA ILE A 2 -25.27 7.09 -4.74
C ILE A 2 -24.08 6.10 -4.72
N ASP A 3 -24.12 5.08 -5.58
CA ASP A 3 -23.06 4.07 -5.69
C ASP A 3 -21.69 4.68 -6.06
N PHE A 4 -21.69 5.67 -6.97
CA PHE A 4 -20.49 6.43 -7.31
C PHE A 4 -19.95 7.20 -6.09
N MET A 5 -20.82 7.91 -5.36
CA MET A 5 -20.40 8.67 -4.17
C MET A 5 -19.84 7.74 -3.09
N LEU A 6 -20.51 6.61 -2.83
CA LEU A 6 -20.05 5.62 -1.85
C LEU A 6 -18.70 5.04 -2.25
N PHE A 7 -18.56 4.57 -3.50
CA PHE A 7 -17.30 4.05 -4.01
C PHE A 7 -16.18 5.07 -3.85
N MET A 8 -16.40 6.32 -4.28
CA MET A 8 -15.40 7.38 -4.16
C MET A 8 -14.98 7.63 -2.71
N ILE A 9 -15.92 7.71 -1.77
CA ILE A 9 -15.61 7.96 -0.35
C ILE A 9 -14.73 6.82 0.21
N PHE A 10 -15.10 5.56 -0.05
CA PHE A 10 -14.33 4.43 0.47
C PHE A 10 -12.98 4.27 -0.21
N SER A 11 -12.89 4.49 -1.53
CA SER A 11 -11.61 4.49 -2.24
C SER A 11 -10.68 5.61 -1.77
N ILE A 12 -11.22 6.80 -1.49
CA ILE A 12 -10.44 7.91 -0.94
C ILE A 12 -9.92 7.54 0.45
N LEU A 13 -10.78 6.99 1.32
CA LEU A 13 -10.41 6.56 2.66
C LEU A 13 -9.28 5.52 2.65
N GLU A 14 -9.42 4.50 1.80
CA GLU A 14 -8.46 3.40 1.62
C GLU A 14 -7.11 3.89 1.10
N THR A 15 -7.10 4.65 0.01
CA THR A 15 -5.86 5.19 -0.56
C THR A 15 -5.20 6.20 0.37
N TYR A 16 -5.98 7.02 1.08
CA TYR A 16 -5.46 7.96 2.08
C TYR A 16 -4.79 7.21 3.23
N ALA A 17 -5.40 6.13 3.72
CA ALA A 17 -4.83 5.29 4.77
C ALA A 17 -3.50 4.64 4.32
N MET A 18 -3.39 4.25 3.04
CA MET A 18 -2.13 3.76 2.47
C MET A 18 -1.04 4.84 2.46
N PHE A 19 -1.33 6.05 2.00
CA PHE A 19 -0.38 7.18 2.06
C PHE A 19 0.05 7.50 3.49
N PHE A 20 -0.93 7.58 4.40
CA PHE A 20 -0.69 7.87 5.81
C PHE A 20 0.22 6.82 6.47
N LEU A 21 -0.07 5.54 6.25
CA LEU A 21 0.76 4.44 6.75
C LEU A 21 2.18 4.51 6.19
N ALA A 22 2.32 4.75 4.89
CA ALA A 22 3.62 4.87 4.24
C ALA A 22 4.47 5.99 4.87
N PHE A 23 3.89 7.18 5.03
CA PHE A 23 4.64 8.34 5.54
C PHE A 23 4.99 8.17 7.00
N LYS A 24 4.09 7.59 7.81
CA LYS A 24 4.41 7.28 9.21
C LYS A 24 5.50 6.24 9.38
N ILE A 25 5.55 5.21 8.52
CA ILE A 25 6.61 4.20 8.57
C ILE A 25 7.96 4.79 8.17
N PHE A 26 8.00 5.72 7.22
CA PHE A 26 9.23 6.36 6.75
C PHE A 26 9.52 7.73 7.39
N LYS A 27 8.81 8.09 8.46
CA LYS A 27 8.96 9.36 9.20
C LYS A 27 8.87 10.62 8.32
N ILE A 28 8.17 10.53 7.19
CA ILE A 28 7.92 11.65 6.27
C ILE A 28 6.82 12.54 6.86
N ASP A 29 6.97 13.85 6.68
CA ASP A 29 5.95 14.84 7.04
C ASP A 29 4.60 14.57 6.35
N LEU A 30 3.51 14.79 7.09
CA LEU A 30 2.16 14.52 6.58
C LEU A 30 1.60 15.68 5.77
N TYR A 31 1.47 15.45 4.47
CA TYR A 31 0.90 16.39 3.50
C TYR A 31 -0.57 16.06 3.23
N HIS A 32 -1.44 16.36 4.19
CA HIS A 32 -2.85 15.92 4.17
C HIS A 32 -3.64 16.37 2.93
N LYS A 33 -3.38 17.58 2.41
CA LYS A 33 -4.12 18.13 1.27
C LYS A 33 -3.73 17.40 -0.02
N GLU A 34 -2.45 17.16 -0.18
CA GLU A 34 -1.84 16.45 -1.31
C GLU A 34 -2.23 14.97 -1.30
N MET A 35 -2.24 14.33 -0.13
CA MET A 35 -2.75 12.97 0.03
C MET A 35 -4.22 12.86 -0.37
N LEU A 36 -5.07 13.77 0.12
CA LEU A 36 -6.50 13.78 -0.21
C LEU A 36 -6.70 13.97 -1.72
N PHE A 37 -5.93 14.86 -2.35
CA PHE A 37 -5.98 15.09 -3.79
C PHE A 37 -5.55 13.85 -4.59
N ALA A 38 -4.44 13.22 -4.21
CA ALA A 38 -3.97 11.97 -4.83
C ALA A 38 -5.01 10.86 -4.69
N SER A 39 -5.56 10.68 -3.49
CA SER A 39 -6.63 9.73 -3.18
C SER A 39 -7.89 9.93 -4.02
N PHE A 40 -8.27 11.18 -4.26
CA PHE A 40 -9.42 11.50 -5.11
C PHE A 40 -9.18 11.06 -6.56
N ILE A 41 -8.00 11.36 -7.12
CA ILE A 41 -7.66 10.95 -8.49
C ILE A 41 -7.59 9.42 -8.59
N MET A 42 -6.92 8.77 -7.65
CA MET A 42 -6.82 7.31 -7.59
C MET A 42 -8.20 6.63 -7.52
N GLY A 43 -9.10 7.14 -6.67
CA GLY A 43 -10.47 6.66 -6.57
C GLY A 43 -11.26 6.84 -7.87
N PHE A 44 -11.10 7.97 -8.55
CA PHE A 44 -11.78 8.22 -9.84
C PHE A 44 -11.31 7.27 -10.94
N PHE A 45 -10.00 7.04 -11.05
CA PHE A 45 -9.45 6.04 -11.98
C PHE A 45 -9.95 4.64 -11.64
N SER A 46 -10.02 4.29 -10.35
CA SER A 46 -10.50 2.99 -9.91
C SER A 46 -11.97 2.76 -10.26
N TYR A 47 -12.82 3.75 -10.01
CA TYR A 47 -14.22 3.69 -10.38
C TYR A 47 -14.38 3.47 -11.89
N THR A 48 -13.64 4.24 -12.69
CA THR A 48 -13.70 4.15 -14.15
C THR A 48 -13.29 2.75 -14.63
N LEU A 49 -12.19 2.20 -14.14
CA LEU A 49 -11.69 0.91 -14.58
C LEU A 49 -12.53 -0.28 -14.09
N ARG A 50 -12.95 -0.27 -12.82
CA ARG A 50 -13.72 -1.38 -12.23
C ARG A 50 -15.20 -1.34 -12.60
N ILE A 51 -15.84 -0.17 -12.56
CA ILE A 51 -17.29 -0.06 -12.75
C ILE A 51 -17.66 0.18 -14.21
N ASN A 52 -16.99 1.14 -14.88
CA ASN A 52 -17.37 1.48 -16.26
C ASN A 52 -16.80 0.49 -17.29
N TYR A 53 -15.56 0.02 -17.07
CA TYR A 53 -14.88 -0.89 -18.00
C TYR A 53 -14.88 -2.36 -17.55
N GLY A 54 -15.12 -2.65 -16.28
CA GLY A 54 -15.12 -4.03 -15.75
C GLY A 54 -13.75 -4.71 -15.69
N ILE A 55 -12.64 -3.95 -15.79
CA ILE A 55 -11.28 -4.50 -15.89
C ILE A 55 -10.55 -4.34 -14.54
N ALA A 56 -10.88 -5.20 -13.58
CA ALA A 56 -10.32 -5.15 -12.22
C ALA A 56 -8.79 -5.36 -12.16
N SER A 57 -8.23 -6.18 -13.07
CA SER A 57 -6.78 -6.41 -13.13
C SER A 57 -6.01 -5.15 -13.50
N LEU A 58 -6.50 -4.40 -14.50
CA LEU A 58 -5.88 -3.16 -14.96
C LEU A 58 -5.98 -2.07 -13.89
N ASP A 59 -7.07 -2.03 -13.12
CA ASP A 59 -7.17 -1.14 -11.98
C ASP A 59 -6.00 -1.34 -11.02
N THR A 60 -5.72 -2.56 -10.56
CA THR A 60 -4.62 -2.79 -9.60
C THR A 60 -3.26 -2.31 -10.11
N PHE A 61 -2.95 -2.56 -11.40
CA PHE A 61 -1.74 -2.03 -12.03
C PHE A 61 -1.74 -0.49 -12.08
N SER A 62 -2.88 0.11 -12.44
CA SER A 62 -3.02 1.56 -12.51
C SER A 62 -2.88 2.24 -11.15
N GLN A 63 -3.43 1.63 -10.08
CA GLN A 63 -3.32 2.16 -8.72
C GLN A 63 -1.87 2.15 -8.27
N TYR A 64 -1.15 1.06 -8.51
CA TYR A 64 0.27 0.96 -8.16
C TYR A 64 1.11 2.01 -8.90
N ALA A 65 0.87 2.16 -10.21
CA ALA A 65 1.55 3.16 -11.03
C ALA A 65 1.21 4.60 -10.61
N LEU A 66 -0.06 4.89 -10.33
CA LEU A 66 -0.50 6.21 -9.87
C LEU A 66 0.12 6.55 -8.51
N MET A 67 0.12 5.62 -7.55
CA MET A 67 0.74 5.85 -6.26
C MET A 67 2.24 6.13 -6.41
N PHE A 68 2.95 5.37 -7.24
CA PHE A 68 4.35 5.66 -7.57
C PHE A 68 4.53 7.06 -8.17
N CYS A 69 3.71 7.44 -9.15
CA CYS A 69 3.74 8.77 -9.76
C CYS A 69 3.47 9.88 -8.74
N PHE A 70 2.55 9.69 -7.80
CA PHE A 70 2.29 10.67 -6.75
C PHE A 70 3.46 10.77 -5.76
N MET A 71 4.04 9.65 -5.33
CA MET A 71 5.26 9.66 -4.51
C MET A 71 6.39 10.42 -5.19
N TRP A 72 6.59 10.18 -6.49
CA TRP A 72 7.66 10.82 -7.24
C TRP A 72 7.37 12.31 -7.54
N MET A 73 6.25 12.63 -8.17
CA MET A 73 5.98 13.96 -8.72
C MET A 73 5.31 14.89 -7.72
N LEU A 74 4.33 14.39 -6.95
CA LEU A 74 3.54 15.22 -6.03
C LEU A 74 4.29 15.45 -4.72
N PHE A 75 4.82 14.37 -4.14
CA PHE A 75 5.57 14.43 -2.87
C PHE A 75 7.08 14.65 -3.07
N ARG A 76 7.54 14.76 -4.33
CA ARG A 76 8.93 15.07 -4.71
C ARG A 76 9.96 14.08 -4.15
N ILE A 77 9.57 12.83 -3.92
CA ILE A 77 10.46 11.76 -3.47
C ILE A 77 11.25 11.26 -4.69
N HIS A 78 12.56 11.01 -4.55
CA HIS A 78 13.36 10.49 -5.65
C HIS A 78 12.77 9.16 -6.19
N PRO A 79 12.70 8.93 -7.53
CA PRO A 79 12.04 7.77 -8.14
C PRO A 79 12.42 6.43 -7.51
N PHE A 80 13.69 6.27 -7.16
CA PHE A 80 14.17 5.06 -6.53
C PHE A 80 13.48 4.79 -5.17
N TYR A 81 13.43 5.78 -4.28
CA TYR A 81 12.76 5.62 -2.99
C TYR A 81 11.24 5.65 -3.12
N ALA A 82 10.69 6.41 -4.07
CA ALA A 82 9.27 6.37 -4.39
C ALA A 82 8.80 4.94 -4.69
N SER A 83 9.58 4.17 -5.47
CA SER A 83 9.25 2.77 -5.75
C SER A 83 9.29 1.87 -4.50
N ILE A 84 10.25 2.06 -3.61
CA ILE A 84 10.36 1.32 -2.34
C ILE A 84 9.17 1.66 -1.44
N LEU A 85 8.83 2.94 -1.35
CA LEU A 85 7.78 3.45 -0.49
C LEU A 85 6.40 2.98 -0.97
N THR A 86 6.14 3.03 -2.28
CA THR A 86 4.93 2.47 -2.90
C THR A 86 4.83 0.97 -2.65
N GLY A 87 5.89 0.20 -2.93
CA GLY A 87 5.87 -1.24 -2.74
C GLY A 87 5.64 -1.66 -1.29
N MET A 88 6.30 -0.98 -0.34
CA MET A 88 6.07 -1.18 1.10
C MET A 88 4.61 -0.87 1.49
N ALA A 89 4.08 0.26 1.04
CA ALA A 89 2.70 0.67 1.36
C ALA A 89 1.68 -0.36 0.86
N TYR A 90 1.80 -0.80 -0.40
CA TYR A 90 0.95 -1.85 -0.95
C TYR A 90 1.09 -3.17 -0.20
N GLN A 91 2.31 -3.56 0.14
CA GLN A 91 2.57 -4.80 0.84
C GLN A 91 1.96 -4.79 2.25
N ALA A 92 2.20 -3.72 3.00
CA ALA A 92 1.68 -3.55 4.34
C ALA A 92 0.16 -3.51 4.35
N TYR A 93 -0.44 -2.75 3.43
CA TYR A 93 -1.88 -2.66 3.32
C TYR A 93 -2.53 -3.98 2.87
N SER A 94 -1.90 -4.70 1.93
CA SER A 94 -2.36 -6.04 1.49
C SER A 94 -2.36 -7.05 2.65
N VAL A 95 -1.34 -7.03 3.53
CA VAL A 95 -1.34 -7.86 4.76
C VAL A 95 -2.53 -7.52 5.63
N ILE A 96 -2.74 -6.24 5.93
CA ILE A 96 -3.84 -5.77 6.79
C ILE A 96 -5.19 -6.20 6.21
N GLN A 97 -5.41 -5.92 4.92
CA GLN A 97 -6.66 -6.20 4.24
C GLN A 97 -6.95 -7.70 4.15
N THR A 98 -5.96 -8.53 3.81
CA THR A 98 -6.14 -9.99 3.70
C THR A 98 -6.40 -10.65 5.06
N ILE A 99 -5.75 -10.17 6.14
CA ILE A 99 -6.04 -10.64 7.51
C ILE A 99 -7.48 -10.28 7.90
N ILE A 100 -7.90 -9.04 7.66
CA ILE A 100 -9.27 -8.59 7.99
C ILE A 100 -10.31 -9.35 7.17
N MET A 101 -10.05 -9.53 5.88
CA MET A 101 -10.90 -10.33 4.99
C MET A 101 -11.09 -11.75 5.52
N TYR A 102 -9.99 -12.42 5.91
CA TYR A 102 -10.05 -13.77 6.49
C TYR A 102 -10.83 -13.80 7.82
N LEU A 103 -10.62 -12.81 8.70
CA LEU A 103 -11.36 -12.72 9.96
C LEU A 103 -12.87 -12.52 9.74
N LEU A 104 -13.25 -11.65 8.80
CA LEU A 104 -14.66 -11.39 8.48
C LEU A 104 -15.34 -12.62 7.88
N ASP A 105 -14.67 -13.31 6.97
CA ASP A 105 -15.22 -14.48 6.28
C ASP A 105 -15.29 -15.70 7.22
N SER A 106 -14.20 -16.04 7.91
CA SER A 106 -14.10 -17.28 8.72
C SER A 106 -14.65 -17.17 10.14
N VAL A 107 -14.59 -15.99 10.78
CA VAL A 107 -15.01 -15.84 12.19
C VAL A 107 -16.42 -15.26 12.29
N ILE A 108 -16.72 -14.28 11.45
CA ILE A 108 -17.98 -13.51 11.49
C ILE A 108 -19.00 -14.05 10.48
N ASN A 109 -18.61 -15.01 9.61
CA ASN A 109 -19.44 -15.58 8.54
C ASN A 109 -20.06 -14.51 7.62
N MET A 110 -19.27 -13.49 7.28
CA MET A 110 -19.65 -12.47 6.30
C MET A 110 -18.98 -12.77 4.95
N PRO A 111 -19.67 -13.46 4.02
CA PRO A 111 -19.08 -13.79 2.73
C PRO A 111 -18.77 -12.51 1.95
N LEU A 112 -17.55 -12.41 1.45
CA LEU A 112 -17.06 -11.28 0.67
C LEU A 112 -17.05 -11.66 -0.81
N ASN A 113 -18.07 -11.22 -1.55
CA ASN A 113 -18.09 -11.38 -3.00
C ASN A 113 -17.31 -10.25 -3.68
N THR A 114 -16.04 -10.50 -4.02
CA THR A 114 -15.13 -9.51 -4.63
C THR A 114 -15.51 -9.10 -6.05
N SER A 115 -16.44 -9.81 -6.70
CA SER A 115 -16.94 -9.45 -8.04
C SER A 115 -17.86 -8.23 -8.04
N GLU A 116 -18.51 -7.93 -6.92
CA GLU A 116 -19.37 -6.75 -6.76
C GLU A 116 -18.74 -5.72 -5.82
N PRO A 117 -18.00 -4.73 -6.34
CA PRO A 117 -17.23 -3.78 -5.53
C PRO A 117 -18.07 -2.86 -4.63
N ILE A 118 -19.39 -2.80 -4.84
CA ILE A 118 -20.33 -1.93 -4.13
C ILE A 118 -21.29 -2.79 -3.30
N THR A 119 -20.73 -3.61 -2.41
CA THR A 119 -21.51 -4.40 -1.45
C THR A 119 -21.23 -3.91 -0.03
N LYS A 120 -22.24 -4.03 0.84
CA LYS A 120 -22.13 -3.64 2.26
C LYS A 120 -20.92 -4.31 2.93
N ASN A 121 -20.68 -5.59 2.63
CA ASN A 121 -19.62 -6.38 3.23
C ASN A 121 -18.22 -5.86 2.82
N ILE A 122 -18.02 -5.52 1.54
CA ILE A 122 -16.77 -4.92 1.06
C ILE A 122 -16.56 -3.55 1.69
N MET A 123 -17.59 -2.70 1.78
CA MET A 123 -17.47 -1.39 2.41
C MET A 123 -17.06 -1.51 3.88
N THR A 124 -17.65 -2.46 4.64
CA THR A 124 -17.21 -2.73 6.02
C THR A 124 -15.75 -3.19 6.08
N MET A 125 -15.32 -4.06 5.17
CA MET A 125 -13.92 -4.50 5.11
C MET A 125 -12.99 -3.32 4.83
N GLN A 126 -13.32 -2.45 3.87
CA GLN A 126 -12.53 -1.25 3.52
C GLN A 126 -12.41 -0.27 4.68
N ILE A 127 -13.50 -0.04 5.42
CA ILE A 127 -13.47 0.83 6.62
C ILE A 127 -12.53 0.22 7.67
N LEU A 128 -12.67 -1.08 7.95
CA LEU A 128 -11.85 -1.75 8.96
C LEU A 128 -10.37 -1.78 8.57
N SER A 129 -10.04 -2.02 7.29
CA SER A 129 -8.67 -2.01 6.80
C SER A 129 -8.05 -0.62 6.84
N ALA A 130 -8.80 0.41 6.44
CA ALA A 130 -8.34 1.80 6.54
C ALA A 130 -8.11 2.22 7.99
N LEU A 131 -9.03 1.88 8.89
CA LEU A 131 -8.89 2.14 10.33
C LEU A 131 -7.67 1.42 10.91
N ALA A 132 -7.48 0.13 10.61
CA ALA A 132 -6.33 -0.63 11.06
C ALA A 132 -5.01 -0.02 10.56
N ALA A 133 -4.93 0.35 9.29
CA ALA A 133 -3.75 1.00 8.71
C ALA A 133 -3.44 2.34 9.38
N VAL A 134 -4.44 3.18 9.63
CA VAL A 134 -4.25 4.45 10.36
C VAL A 134 -3.79 4.22 11.79
N LEU A 135 -4.41 3.28 12.52
CA LEU A 135 -4.01 2.94 13.89
C LEU A 135 -2.59 2.39 13.99
N ILE A 136 -2.20 1.51 13.06
CA ILE A 136 -0.82 1.00 12.96
C ILE A 136 0.14 2.15 12.65
N GLY A 137 -0.19 3.02 11.70
CA GLY A 137 0.60 4.21 11.38
C GLY A 137 0.77 5.15 12.58
N MET A 138 -0.29 5.39 13.35
CA MET A 138 -0.24 6.18 14.58
C MET A 138 0.65 5.53 15.64
N TYR A 139 0.54 4.22 15.83
CA TYR A 139 1.36 3.46 16.78
C TYR A 139 2.85 3.50 16.42
N VAL A 140 3.18 3.28 15.14
CA VAL A 140 4.56 3.34 14.63
C VAL A 140 5.13 4.75 14.79
N GLY A 141 4.34 5.77 14.44
CA GLY A 141 4.74 7.18 14.60
C GLY A 141 4.95 7.58 16.06
N HIS A 142 4.06 7.17 16.97
CA HIS A 142 4.17 7.48 18.40
C HIS A 142 5.38 6.81 19.04
N LYS A 143 5.68 5.56 18.67
CA LYS A 143 6.88 4.86 19.16
C LYS A 143 8.18 5.24 18.43
N ARG A 144 8.11 6.09 17.39
CA ARG A 144 9.24 6.50 16.55
C ARG A 144 10.04 5.31 15.98
N ILE A 145 9.37 4.19 15.70
CA ILE A 145 10.00 2.95 15.17
C ILE A 145 10.18 3.01 13.63
N GLY A 146 9.77 4.11 12.99
CA GLY A 146 9.95 4.30 11.55
C GLY A 146 11.40 4.42 11.09
N PHE A 147 11.61 4.40 9.79
CA PHE A 147 12.92 4.42 9.13
C PHE A 147 13.27 5.83 8.62
N ASP A 148 14.52 6.27 8.80
CA ASP A 148 14.99 7.61 8.40
C ASP A 148 15.84 7.60 7.10
N PHE A 149 16.09 6.43 6.52
CA PHE A 149 16.97 6.32 5.35
C PHE A 149 16.40 6.88 4.03
N VAL A 150 15.13 7.29 4.00
CA VAL A 150 14.51 7.87 2.81
C VAL A 150 14.71 9.39 2.87
N PRO A 151 15.48 9.97 1.94
CA PRO A 151 15.68 11.41 1.91
C PRO A 151 14.39 12.11 1.48
N ASP A 152 13.91 13.00 2.35
CA ASP A 152 12.78 13.90 2.09
C ASP A 152 13.15 15.13 1.26
N LYS A 153 14.40 15.21 0.75
CA LYS A 153 14.89 16.35 -0.03
C LYS A 153 15.08 15.97 -1.52
N PRO A 154 14.60 16.80 -2.45
CA PRO A 154 14.50 16.46 -3.88
C PRO A 154 15.84 16.34 -4.63
N ASP A 155 16.94 16.93 -4.12
CA ASP A 155 18.17 17.12 -4.91
C ASP A 155 19.38 16.28 -4.45
N VAL A 156 19.14 15.14 -3.81
CA VAL A 156 20.22 14.26 -3.36
C VAL A 156 20.59 13.26 -4.46
N ARG A 157 21.85 13.29 -4.91
CA ARG A 157 22.40 12.26 -5.81
C ARG A 157 22.55 10.95 -5.08
N ILE A 158 21.62 10.02 -5.31
CA ILE A 158 21.62 8.72 -4.65
C ILE A 158 22.51 7.75 -5.44
N LYS A 159 23.53 7.19 -4.78
CA LYS A 159 24.25 6.02 -5.29
C LYS A 159 23.57 4.77 -4.72
N PRO A 160 22.79 4.02 -5.52
CA PRO A 160 22.05 2.88 -5.02
C PRO A 160 23.00 1.81 -4.48
N THR A 161 22.95 1.60 -3.16
CA THR A 161 23.68 0.56 -2.44
C THR A 161 23.08 -0.83 -2.71
N THR A 162 23.81 -1.90 -2.39
CA THR A 162 23.33 -3.28 -2.59
C THR A 162 22.06 -3.58 -1.78
N SER A 163 21.93 -3.02 -0.58
CA SER A 163 20.72 -3.15 0.25
C SER A 163 19.50 -2.47 -0.38
N GLU A 164 19.71 -1.34 -1.05
CA GLU A 164 18.67 -0.63 -1.78
C GLU A 164 18.20 -1.41 -3.01
N LYS A 165 19.12 -1.98 -3.78
CA LYS A 165 18.78 -2.87 -4.90
C LYS A 165 17.97 -4.08 -4.45
N LEU A 166 18.25 -4.60 -3.25
CA LEU A 166 17.50 -5.71 -2.67
C LEU A 166 16.08 -5.30 -2.27
N LEU A 167 15.90 -4.13 -1.65
CA LEU A 167 14.56 -3.57 -1.33
C LEU A 167 13.75 -3.33 -2.62
N PHE A 168 14.39 -2.80 -3.66
CA PHE A 168 13.76 -2.64 -4.97
C PHE A 168 13.36 -3.98 -5.59
N ALA A 169 14.25 -4.98 -5.55
CA ALA A 169 13.95 -6.32 -6.04
C ALA A 169 12.80 -6.98 -5.28
N LEU A 170 12.62 -6.67 -4.00
CA LEU A 170 11.52 -7.15 -3.16
C LEU A 170 10.13 -6.62 -3.59
N ASN A 171 10.07 -5.59 -4.45
CA ASN A 171 8.81 -5.14 -5.06
C ASN A 171 8.35 -6.02 -6.23
N LEU A 172 9.24 -6.74 -6.90
CA LEU A 172 8.85 -7.60 -8.03
C LEU A 172 7.94 -8.77 -7.60
N PRO A 173 8.22 -9.47 -6.47
CA PRO A 173 7.33 -10.50 -5.96
C PRO A 173 5.93 -9.99 -5.62
N THR A 174 5.76 -8.75 -5.16
CA THR A 174 4.46 -8.25 -4.70
C THR A 174 3.46 -8.15 -5.85
N VAL A 175 3.92 -7.71 -7.03
CA VAL A 175 3.12 -7.69 -8.27
C VAL A 175 2.74 -9.10 -8.72
N ILE A 176 3.67 -10.05 -8.62
CA ILE A 176 3.42 -11.46 -8.96
C ILE A 176 2.35 -12.04 -8.03
N VAL A 177 2.41 -11.78 -6.73
CA VAL A 177 1.41 -12.27 -5.77
C VAL A 177 0.02 -11.72 -6.08
N VAL A 178 -0.10 -10.45 -6.43
CA VAL A 178 -1.37 -9.85 -6.85
C VAL A 178 -1.97 -10.58 -8.05
N THR A 179 -1.14 -10.97 -9.03
CA THR A 179 -1.64 -11.75 -10.17
C THR A 179 -2.07 -13.17 -9.77
N LEU A 180 -1.31 -13.82 -8.89
CA LEU A 180 -1.62 -15.15 -8.36
C LEU A 180 -2.89 -15.16 -7.50
N LEU A 181 -3.19 -14.08 -6.76
CA LEU A 181 -4.42 -13.92 -6.00
C LEU A 181 -5.66 -14.15 -6.85
N THR A 182 -5.74 -13.48 -8.00
CA THR A 182 -6.87 -13.58 -8.93
C THR A 182 -7.14 -15.02 -9.39
N TYR A 183 -6.09 -15.86 -9.44
CA TYR A 183 -6.19 -17.27 -9.85
C TYR A 183 -6.47 -18.23 -8.68
N PHE A 184 -5.94 -17.95 -7.48
CA PHE A 184 -6.06 -18.84 -6.33
C PHE A 184 -7.15 -18.42 -5.32
N PHE A 185 -7.87 -17.33 -5.57
CA PHE A 185 -8.86 -16.79 -4.64
C PHE A 185 -9.97 -17.81 -4.29
N GLU A 186 -10.41 -18.60 -5.27
CA GLU A 186 -11.44 -19.64 -5.09
C GLU A 186 -10.86 -21.01 -4.67
N SER A 187 -9.55 -21.09 -4.43
CA SER A 187 -8.88 -22.32 -4.05
C SER A 187 -8.71 -22.43 -2.53
N PHE A 188 -8.61 -23.66 -2.02
CA PHE A 188 -8.17 -23.97 -0.64
C PHE A 188 -6.87 -23.25 -0.23
N PHE A 189 -6.06 -22.81 -1.20
CA PHE A 189 -4.82 -22.09 -0.94
C PHE A 189 -5.01 -20.63 -0.50
N SER A 190 -6.24 -20.11 -0.45
CA SER A 190 -6.51 -18.73 -0.03
C SER A 190 -5.99 -18.40 1.36
N PHE A 191 -5.90 -19.39 2.26
CA PHE A 191 -5.31 -19.22 3.60
C PHE A 191 -3.81 -18.88 3.60
N PHE A 192 -3.05 -19.30 2.58
CA PHE A 192 -1.60 -19.04 2.52
C PHE A 192 -1.26 -17.63 2.06
N ILE A 193 -2.22 -16.91 1.48
CA ILE A 193 -2.07 -15.54 0.98
C ILE A 193 -1.53 -14.58 2.06
N PRO A 194 -2.20 -14.40 3.22
CA PRO A 194 -1.73 -13.47 4.24
C PRO A 194 -0.36 -13.86 4.80
N ILE A 195 -0.06 -15.16 4.88
CA ILE A 195 1.24 -15.67 5.33
C ILE A 195 2.33 -15.24 4.35
N PHE A 196 2.11 -15.39 3.03
CA PHE A 196 3.07 -14.99 2.01
C PHE A 196 3.30 -13.48 2.02
N TYR A 197 2.22 -12.70 2.10
CA TYR A 197 2.31 -11.24 2.24
C TYR A 197 3.07 -10.84 3.51
N GLY A 198 2.84 -11.53 4.62
CA GLY A 198 3.51 -11.33 5.90
C GLY A 198 5.01 -11.64 5.84
N VAL A 199 5.43 -12.72 5.19
CA VAL A 199 6.85 -13.07 5.01
C VAL A 199 7.57 -12.03 4.16
N LEU A 200 6.96 -11.58 3.06
CA LEU A 200 7.51 -10.52 2.23
C LEU A 200 7.59 -9.19 2.99
N LEU A 201 6.55 -8.81 3.73
CA LEU A 201 6.55 -7.61 4.57
C LEU A 201 7.63 -7.70 5.65
N TRP A 202 7.78 -8.86 6.30
CA TRP A 202 8.81 -9.10 7.29
C TRP A 202 10.21 -8.94 6.69
N GLY A 203 10.45 -9.49 5.48
CA GLY A 203 11.68 -9.26 4.73
C GLY A 203 11.92 -7.77 4.48
N TYR A 204 10.88 -7.05 4.05
CA TYR A 204 10.93 -5.61 3.79
C TYR A 204 11.33 -4.82 5.05
N LEU A 205 10.68 -5.09 6.18
CA LEU A 205 10.95 -4.44 7.47
C LEU A 205 12.32 -4.82 8.02
N TYR A 206 12.73 -6.08 7.88
CA TYR A 206 14.04 -6.56 8.33
C TYR A 206 15.19 -5.89 7.56
N PHE A 207 15.10 -5.83 6.23
CA PHE A 207 16.12 -5.16 5.42
C PHE A 207 16.12 -3.64 5.62
N SER A 208 14.94 -3.03 5.80
CA SER A 208 14.80 -1.61 6.14
C SER A 208 15.47 -1.30 7.49
N HIS A 209 15.22 -2.11 8.51
CA HIS A 209 15.83 -1.96 9.84
C HIS A 209 17.35 -2.21 9.83
N LYS A 210 17.81 -3.21 9.07
CA LYS A 210 19.24 -3.48 8.91
C LYS A 210 19.96 -2.31 8.23
N LYS A 211 19.32 -1.65 7.27
CA LYS A 211 19.87 -0.48 6.60
C LYS A 211 19.96 0.71 7.55
N ASP A 212 18.87 1.00 8.24
CA ASP A 212 18.75 2.13 9.17
C ASP A 212 19.81 2.09 10.28
N ARG A 213 20.11 0.89 10.82
CA ARG A 213 21.14 0.71 11.87
C ARG A 213 22.58 0.69 11.38
N ASN A 214 22.83 0.40 10.10
CA ASN A 214 24.19 0.19 9.62
C ASN A 214 24.93 1.48 9.23
N ASN A 215 24.36 2.67 9.45
CA ASN A 215 25.00 3.98 9.20
C ASN A 215 25.71 4.08 7.84
N TYR A 216 25.17 3.43 6.80
CA TYR A 216 25.59 3.71 5.43
C TYR A 216 24.88 5.00 4.99
N GLU A 217 25.26 6.13 5.59
CA GLU A 217 24.94 7.45 5.05
C GLU A 217 25.70 7.59 3.73
N SER A 218 25.11 7.11 2.64
CA SER A 218 25.61 7.31 1.28
C SER A 218 25.21 8.69 0.77
N PHE A 219 25.27 9.71 1.64
CA PHE A 219 25.04 11.09 1.28
C PHE A 219 26.39 11.76 1.04
N ASN A 220 26.81 11.78 -0.22
CA ASN A 220 27.87 12.71 -0.62
C ASN A 220 27.22 14.07 -0.83
N PHE A 221 27.51 15.01 0.08
CA PHE A 221 27.27 16.44 -0.13
C PHE A 221 28.14 16.98 -1.28
#